data_AF-A0A3C2DDV7-F1
#
_entry.id   AF-A0A3C2DDV7-F1
#
_cell.length_a   1.000
_cell.length_b   1.000
_cell.length_c   1.000
_cell.angle_alpha   90.00
_cell.angle_beta   90.00
_cell.angle_gamma   90.00
#
_symmetry.space_group_name_H-M   'P 1'
#
loop_
_entity.id
_entity.type
_entity.pdbx_description
1 polymer ?
#
loop_
_entity_poly.entity_id
_entity_poly.type
_entity_poly.pdbx_seq_one_letter_code
_entity_poly.pdbx_strand_id
1 'polypeptide(L)' 'MTAHYLDASAVRSMIEAFRDALVAHRSALNLLNVYPVPDGDTGSNMTMTVESVVEEFDG' A
#
# COMPACT_ATOMS: atom_id res chain seq x y z
N MET A 1 6.28 10.50 -24.94
CA MET A 1 7.34 10.96 -24.02
C MET A 1 7.44 9.89 -22.94
N THR A 2 8.42 8.99 -23.03
CA THR A 2 8.69 8.01 -21.98
C THR A 2 9.47 8.70 -20.86
N ALA A 3 8.91 8.79 -19.66
CA ALA A 3 9.65 9.28 -18.50
C ALA A 3 10.75 8.26 -18.17
N HIS A 4 12.02 8.66 -18.30
CA HIS A 4 13.19 7.79 -18.06
C HIS A 4 13.65 7.81 -16.60
N TYR A 5 13.00 8.61 -15.75
CA TYR A 5 13.36 8.78 -14.34
C TYR A 5 12.09 8.94 -13.50
N LEU A 6 12.10 8.35 -12.30
CA LEU A 6 11.09 8.56 -11.27
C LEU A 6 11.61 9.68 -10.37
N ASP A 7 10.98 10.86 -10.43
CA ASP A 7 11.25 11.95 -9.50
C ASP A 7 10.48 11.77 -8.19
N ALA A 8 10.78 12.60 -7.18
CA ALA A 8 10.18 12.50 -5.86
C ALA A 8 8.65 12.64 -5.89
N SER A 9 8.11 13.51 -6.76
CA SER A 9 6.66 13.66 -6.93
C SER A 9 6.02 12.41 -7.52
N ALA A 10 6.64 11.81 -8.54
CA ALA A 10 6.15 10.58 -9.14
C ALA A 10 6.15 9.42 -8.15
N VAL A 11 7.18 9.32 -7.31
CA VAL A 11 7.24 8.31 -6.23
C VAL A 11 6.15 8.55 -5.18
N ARG A 12 5.94 9.81 -4.76
CA ARG A 12 4.86 10.16 -3.83
C ARG A 12 3.49 9.75 -4.38
N SER A 13 3.16 10.18 -5.59
CA SER A 13 1.88 9.85 -6.22
C SER A 13 1.70 8.34 -6.44
N MET A 14 2.78 7.61 -6.74
CA MET A 14 2.74 6.15 -6.84
C MET A 14 2.39 5.52 -5.49
N ILE A 15 2.98 5.98 -4.38
CA ILE A 15 2.73 5.45 -3.04
C ILE A 15 1.32 5.78 -2.56
N GLU A 16 0.82 7.00 -2.82
CA GLU A 16 -0.57 7.39 -2.54
C GLU A 16 -1.57 6.51 -3.30
N ALA A 17 -1.35 6.30 -4.61
CA ALA A 17 -2.18 5.42 -5.42
C ALA A 17 -2.12 3.95 -4.92
N PHE A 18 -0.95 3.50 -4.48
CA PHE A 18 -0.79 2.18 -3.88
C PHE A 18 -1.54 2.06 -2.54
N ARG A 19 -1.52 3.10 -1.70
CA ARG A 19 -2.32 3.17 -0.47
C ARG A 19 -3.80 3.03 -0.77
N ASP A 20 -4.31 3.80 -1.73
CA ASP A 20 -5.72 3.77 -2.11
C ASP A 20 -6.13 2.38 -2.62
N ALA A 21 -5.26 1.72 -3.40
CA ALA A 21 -5.49 0.34 -3.84
C ALA A 21 -5.50 -0.66 -2.68
N LEU A 22 -4.58 -0.54 -1.71
CA LEU A 22 -4.56 -1.40 -0.52
C LEU A 22 -5.82 -1.22 0.33
N VAL A 23 -6.29 0.02 0.50
CA VAL A 23 -7.57 0.29 1.18
C VAL A 23 -8.74 -0.37 0.45
N ALA A 24 -8.82 -0.18 -0.88
CA ALA A 24 -9.91 -0.71 -1.70
C ALA A 24 -9.96 -2.25 -1.72
N HIS A 25 -8.80 -2.90 -1.61
CA HIS A 25 -8.69 -4.36 -1.67
C HIS A 25 -8.40 -5.02 -0.31
N ARG A 26 -8.44 -4.27 0.79
CA ARG A 26 -8.06 -4.72 2.14
C ARG A 26 -8.74 -6.03 2.54
N SER A 27 -10.05 -6.13 2.37
CA SER A 27 -10.83 -7.33 2.72
C SER A 27 -10.47 -8.53 1.85
N ALA A 28 -10.21 -8.33 0.55
CA ALA A 28 -9.78 -9.42 -0.32
C ALA A 28 -8.38 -9.90 0.05
N LEU A 29 -7.46 -8.98 0.34
CA LEU A 29 -6.09 -9.27 0.75
C LEU A 29 -6.03 -10.04 2.08
N ASN A 30 -6.88 -9.69 3.05
CA ASN A 30 -7.02 -10.42 4.31
C ASN A 30 -7.36 -11.91 4.10
N LEU A 31 -8.00 -12.26 2.97
CA LEU A 31 -8.41 -13.64 2.67
C LEU A 31 -7.37 -14.41 1.84
N LEU A 32 -6.35 -13.75 1.27
CA LEU A 32 -5.39 -14.38 0.37
C LEU A 32 -4.29 -15.15 1.11
N ASN A 33 -3.86 -14.67 2.28
CA ASN A 33 -2.80 -15.34 3.02
C ASN A 33 -3.38 -16.47 3.89
N VAL A 34 -3.02 -17.71 3.56
CA VAL A 34 -3.66 -18.93 4.10
C VAL A 34 -2.68 -19.92 4.74
N TYR A 35 -1.45 -19.50 5.11
CA TYR A 35 -0.43 -20.40 5.67
C TYR A 35 0.11 -19.97 7.05
N PRO A 36 0.22 -20.86 8.06
CA PRO A 36 -0.43 -22.17 8.21
C PRO A 36 -1.87 -22.08 8.74
N VAL A 37 -2.27 -20.93 9.28
CA VAL A 37 -3.64 -20.60 9.72
C VAL A 37 -3.94 -19.16 9.29
N PRO A 38 -5.10 -18.85 8.68
CA PRO A 38 -5.45 -17.48 8.33
C PRO A 38 -5.68 -16.65 9.61
N ASP A 39 -4.82 -15.67 9.85
CA ASP A 39 -5.03 -14.61 10.85
C ASP A 39 -5.97 -13.51 10.31
N GLY A 40 -6.17 -13.46 9.00
CA GLY A 40 -7.16 -12.60 8.36
C GLY A 40 -6.79 -11.12 8.40
N ASP A 41 -5.50 -10.80 8.58
CA ASP A 41 -5.04 -9.43 8.83
C ASP A 41 -4.05 -8.91 7.78
N THR A 42 -3.72 -9.68 6.76
CA THR A 42 -2.66 -9.34 5.79
C THR A 42 -2.91 -8.00 5.09
N GLY A 43 -4.12 -7.77 4.58
CA GLY A 43 -4.52 -6.48 4.01
C GLY A 43 -4.48 -5.35 5.03
N SER A 44 -4.89 -5.62 6.28
CA SER A 44 -4.81 -4.64 7.38
C SER A 44 -3.35 -4.25 7.65
N ASN A 45 -2.45 -5.22 7.80
CA ASN A 45 -1.03 -5.02 8.04
C ASN A 45 -0.35 -4.23 6.92
N MET A 46 -0.64 -4.58 5.66
CA MET A 46 -0.14 -3.83 4.50
C MET A 46 -0.67 -2.39 4.47
N THR A 47 -1.95 -2.19 4.79
CA THR A 47 -2.52 -0.84 4.75
C THR A 47 -1.95 0.05 5.86
N MET A 48 -1.83 -0.46 7.09
CA MET A 48 -1.20 0.27 8.18
C MET A 48 0.26 0.64 7.86
N THR A 49 0.99 -0.26 7.19
CA THR A 49 2.38 -0.02 6.80
C THR A 49 2.52 1.09 5.76
N VAL A 50 1.62 1.18 4.77
CA VAL A 50 1.70 2.25 3.77
C VAL A 50 1.12 3.56 4.28
N GLU A 51 0.12 3.52 5.17
CA GLU A 51 -0.43 4.70 5.84
C GLU A 51 0.66 5.43 6.64
N SER A 52 1.49 4.70 7.40
CA SER A 52 2.61 5.32 8.12
C SER A 52 3.65 5.97 7.19
N VAL A 53 3.89 5.40 6.01
CA VAL A 53 4.77 6.01 4.99
C VAL A 53 4.17 7.29 4.43
N VAL A 54 2.86 7.32 4.17
CA VAL A 54 2.17 8.51 3.65
C VAL A 54 2.10 9.61 4.72
N GLU A 55 1.97 9.28 6.00
CA GLU A 55 2.00 10.27 7.09
C GLU A 55 3.34 11.01 7.17
N GLU A 56 4.46 10.33 6.93
CA GLU A 56 5.81 10.93 6.92
C GLU A 56 6.04 11.91 5.75
N PHE A 57 5.16 11.92 4.75
CA PHE A 57 5.27 12.82 3.62
C PHE A 57 4.93 14.28 3.94
N ASP A 58 4.22 14.51 5.04
CA ASP A 58 3.81 15.83 5.52
C ASP A 58 4.72 16.37 6.66
N GLY A 59 5.75 15.59 7.04
CA GLY A 59 6.75 15.92 8.05
C GLY A 59 7.96 16.69 7.54
#